data_AF-A0A9N9P1D6-F1
#
_entry.id   AF-A0A9N9P1D6-F1
#
_cell.length_a   1.000
_cell.length_b   1.000
_cell.length_c   1.000
_cell.angle_alpha   90.00
_cell.angle_beta   90.00
_cell.angle_gamma   90.00
#
_symmetry.space_group_name_H-M   'P 1'
#
loop_
_entity.id
_entity.type
_entity.pdbx_description
1 polymer ?
#
loop_
_entity_poly.entity_id
_entity_poly.type
_entity_poly.pdbx_seq_one_letter_code
_entity_poly.pdbx_strand_id
1 'polypeptide(L)'
;VAKFDDGLDLTMRPCALELGINQIDFAAYADREGRRGTKVVWVLCEDKHKTSRKYKKGEVQLVACMIAAAQWNFAKLSEVYPEKLVGIRVIGDAFCFYSANIDLSYLKDLAIGFPKNDLHVHKYPKDSIFQTLLKD
;
A
#
# COMPACT_ATOMS: atom_id res chain seq x y z
N VAL A 1 -12.54 19.08 8.26
CA VAL A 1 -13.20 18.83 6.96
C VAL A 1 -12.17 18.20 6.03
N ALA A 2 -12.37 16.97 5.58
CA ALA A 2 -11.51 16.38 4.57
C ALA A 2 -11.76 17.12 3.25
N LYS A 3 -10.77 17.88 2.76
CA LYS A 3 -10.80 18.40 1.40
C LYS A 3 -10.55 17.22 0.47
N PHE A 4 -11.61 16.64 -0.07
CA PHE A 4 -11.48 15.74 -1.19
C PHE A 4 -10.95 16.56 -2.37
N ASP A 5 -9.82 16.13 -2.91
CA ASP A 5 -9.31 16.58 -4.21
C ASP A 5 -10.38 16.27 -5.27
N ASP A 6 -10.57 17.17 -6.23
CA ASP A 6 -11.52 16.95 -7.33
C ASP A 6 -11.07 15.82 -8.27
N GLY A 7 -9.84 15.32 -8.07
CA GLY A 7 -9.29 14.14 -8.73
C GLY A 7 -8.82 14.43 -10.14
N LEU A 8 -8.80 15.71 -10.56
CA LEU A 8 -8.44 16.11 -11.93
C LEU A 8 -6.98 15.78 -12.27
N ASP A 9 -6.10 15.77 -11.27
CA ASP A 9 -4.66 15.48 -11.44
C ASP A 9 -4.28 14.04 -11.04
N LEU A 10 -5.28 13.17 -10.81
CA LEU A 10 -5.05 11.81 -10.35
C LEU A 10 -4.98 10.85 -11.56
N THR A 11 -3.82 10.25 -11.75
CA THR A 11 -3.58 9.26 -12.81
C THR A 11 -3.37 7.88 -12.22
N MET A 12 -3.77 6.84 -12.97
CA MET A 12 -3.55 5.45 -12.58
C MET A 12 -2.69 4.75 -13.64
N ARG A 13 -1.75 3.92 -13.20
CA ARG A 13 -0.92 3.10 -14.08
C ARG A 13 -0.56 1.75 -13.45
N PRO A 14 -0.07 0.77 -14.24
CA PRO A 14 0.52 -0.44 -13.67
C PRO A 14 1.62 -0.10 -12.66
N CYS A 15 1.68 -0.83 -11.54
CA CYS A 15 2.72 -0.62 -10.54
C CYS A 15 3.97 -1.44 -10.88
N ALA A 16 5.12 -0.79 -10.82
CA ALA A 16 6.45 -1.38 -11.01
C ALA A 16 7.40 -0.84 -9.93
N LEU A 17 6.93 -0.88 -8.69
CA LEU A 17 7.69 -0.43 -7.53
C LEU A 17 8.45 -1.62 -6.91
N GLU A 18 9.63 -1.33 -6.40
CA GLU A 18 10.50 -2.28 -5.72
C GLU A 18 10.65 -1.88 -4.26
N LEU A 19 10.61 -2.86 -3.37
CA LEU A 19 10.85 -2.67 -1.95
C LEU A 19 12.34 -2.89 -1.67
N GLY A 20 13.05 -1.85 -1.27
CA GLY A 20 14.44 -1.95 -0.86
C GLY A 20 14.54 -2.30 0.64
N ILE A 21 15.31 -3.33 0.98
CA ILE A 21 15.72 -3.61 2.37
C ILE A 21 17.23 -3.82 2.38
N ASN A 22 17.95 -2.95 3.07
CA ASN A 22 19.40 -2.86 3.02
C ASN A 22 19.89 -2.68 1.57
N GLN A 23 20.67 -3.63 1.04
CA GLN A 23 21.18 -3.63 -0.34
C GLN A 23 20.42 -4.59 -1.26
N ILE A 24 19.26 -5.09 -0.83
CA ILE A 24 18.47 -6.08 -1.55
C ILE A 24 17.14 -5.46 -1.95
N ASP A 25 16.84 -5.51 -3.25
CA ASP A 25 15.54 -5.11 -3.77
C ASP A 25 14.63 -6.34 -3.91
N PHE A 26 13.39 -6.18 -3.45
CA PHE A 26 12.35 -7.18 -3.51
C PHE A 26 11.24 -6.69 -4.44
N ALA A 27 10.82 -7.57 -5.35
CA ALA A 27 9.66 -7.33 -6.20
C ALA A 27 8.40 -7.12 -5.34
N ALA A 28 7.91 -5.88 -5.28
CA ALA A 28 6.71 -5.47 -4.56
C ALA A 28 5.70 -4.90 -5.56
N TYR A 29 5.25 -5.76 -6.47
CA TYR A 29 4.34 -5.36 -7.54
C TYR A 29 2.90 -5.39 -7.04
N ALA A 30 2.33 -4.19 -6.90
CA ALA A 30 0.89 -4.02 -6.90
C ALA A 30 0.37 -4.16 -8.33
N ASP A 31 -0.94 -4.35 -8.51
CA ASP A 31 -1.54 -4.36 -9.84
C ASP A 31 -1.59 -2.93 -10.41
N ARG A 32 -1.94 -1.97 -9.56
CA ARG A 32 -2.04 -0.55 -9.93
C ARG A 32 -1.45 0.37 -8.87
N GLU A 33 -1.04 1.54 -9.32
CA GLU A 33 -0.70 2.67 -8.45
C GLU A 33 -1.42 3.93 -8.94
N GLY A 34 -1.85 4.74 -7.98
CA GLY A 34 -2.38 6.07 -8.21
C GLY A 34 -1.33 7.12 -7.97
N ARG A 35 -1.25 8.11 -8.85
CA ARG A 35 -0.27 9.20 -8.77
C ARG A 35 -0.92 10.56 -8.94
N ARG A 36 -0.38 11.54 -8.22
CA ARG A 36 -0.53 12.96 -8.54
C ARG A 36 0.80 13.46 -9.11
N GLY A 37 0.84 13.65 -10.42
CA GLY A 37 2.10 13.85 -11.15
C GLY A 37 3.07 12.68 -10.93
N THR A 38 4.24 12.96 -10.35
CA THR A 38 5.25 11.94 -10.03
C THR A 38 5.07 11.27 -8.67
N LYS A 39 4.16 11.79 -7.82
CA LYS A 39 3.99 11.33 -6.44
C LYS A 39 2.98 10.20 -6.35
N VAL A 40 3.36 9.06 -5.78
CA VAL A 40 2.43 7.94 -5.50
C VAL A 40 1.54 8.33 -4.32
N VAL A 41 0.23 8.14 -4.44
CA VAL A 41 -0.73 8.47 -3.38
C VAL A 41 -1.48 7.24 -2.85
N TRP A 42 -1.61 6.20 -3.68
CA TRP A 42 -2.14 4.91 -3.26
C TRP A 42 -1.62 3.77 -4.14
N VAL A 43 -1.70 2.54 -3.64
CA VAL A 43 -1.40 1.30 -4.37
C VAL A 43 -2.58 0.33 -4.29
N LEU A 44 -2.77 -0.52 -5.29
CA LEU A 44 -3.90 -1.45 -5.37
C LEU A 44 -3.45 -2.85 -5.79
N CYS A 45 -3.89 -3.85 -5.04
CA CYS A 45 -3.72 -5.27 -5.36
C CYS A 45 -5.09 -5.95 -5.58
N GLU A 46 -5.23 -6.68 -6.69
CA GLU A 46 -6.40 -7.48 -7.04
C GLU A 46 -6.12 -8.98 -6.79
N ASP A 47 -6.82 -9.56 -5.81
CA ASP A 47 -6.82 -10.99 -5.57
C ASP A 47 -7.96 -11.67 -6.31
N LYS A 48 -7.61 -12.46 -7.33
CA LYS A 48 -8.58 -13.20 -8.17
C LYS A 48 -9.23 -14.39 -7.47
N HIS A 49 -8.69 -14.86 -6.33
CA HIS A 49 -9.14 -16.10 -5.68
C HIS A 49 -9.76 -15.85 -4.30
N LYS A 50 -11.09 -15.98 -4.20
CA LYS A 50 -11.84 -15.89 -2.92
C LYS A 50 -11.49 -17.01 -1.91
N THR A 51 -10.96 -18.15 -2.36
CA THR A 51 -10.82 -19.40 -1.56
C THR A 51 -9.38 -19.82 -1.24
N SER A 52 -8.37 -19.02 -1.63
CA SER A 52 -6.97 -19.39 -1.40
C SER A 52 -6.59 -19.20 0.09
N ARG A 53 -6.23 -20.30 0.79
CA ARG A 53 -5.71 -20.26 2.18
C ARG A 53 -4.42 -19.44 2.35
N LYS A 54 -3.82 -18.94 1.27
CA LYS A 54 -2.70 -17.98 1.30
C LYS A 54 -3.14 -16.55 1.67
N TYR A 55 -4.35 -16.36 2.22
CA TYR A 55 -4.99 -15.06 2.52
C TYR A 55 -4.11 -14.02 3.24
N LYS A 56 -3.24 -14.45 4.16
CA LYS A 56 -2.29 -13.57 4.87
C LYS A 56 -1.21 -13.00 3.94
N LYS A 57 -0.87 -13.70 2.85
CA LYS A 57 0.18 -13.26 1.91
C LYS A 57 -0.23 -12.04 1.11
N GLY A 58 -1.52 -11.90 0.75
CA GLY A 58 -2.01 -10.73 0.02
C GLY A 58 -1.96 -9.44 0.84
N GLU A 59 -2.22 -9.51 2.16
CA GLU A 59 -2.08 -8.35 3.05
C GLU A 59 -0.61 -7.95 3.20
N VAL A 60 0.27 -8.93 3.42
CA VAL A 60 1.72 -8.68 3.51
C VAL A 60 2.25 -8.08 2.21
N GLN A 61 1.83 -8.59 1.05
CA GLN A 61 2.21 -8.06 -0.25
C GLN A 61 1.74 -6.62 -0.42
N LEU A 62 0.48 -6.32 -0.10
CA LEU A 62 -0.03 -4.94 -0.18
C LEU A 62 0.76 -4.00 0.72
N VAL A 63 1.06 -4.41 1.96
CA VAL A 63 1.87 -3.59 2.88
C VAL A 63 3.29 -3.40 2.34
N ALA A 64 3.91 -4.42 1.75
CA ALA A 64 5.20 -4.29 1.08
C ALA A 64 5.14 -3.27 -0.07
N CYS A 65 4.09 -3.30 -0.89
CA CYS A 65 3.86 -2.32 -1.96
C CYS A 65 3.66 -0.90 -1.42
N MET A 66 2.99 -0.77 -0.28
CA MET A 66 2.83 0.52 0.41
C MET A 66 4.20 1.07 0.84
N ILE A 67 5.06 0.24 1.44
CA ILE A 67 6.42 0.66 1.82
C ILE A 67 7.24 1.05 0.59
N ALA A 68 7.19 0.25 -0.49
CA ALA A 68 7.87 0.56 -1.75
C ALA A 68 7.43 1.91 -2.35
N ALA A 69 6.14 2.23 -2.29
CA ALA A 69 5.61 3.53 -2.72
C ALA A 69 6.14 4.69 -1.87
N ALA A 70 6.23 4.51 -0.55
CA ALA A 70 6.82 5.51 0.34
C ALA A 70 8.32 5.72 0.05
N GLN A 71 9.07 4.64 -0.18
CA GLN A 71 10.49 4.70 -0.58
C GLN A 71 10.66 5.43 -1.92
N TRP A 72 9.83 5.12 -2.91
CA TRP A 72 9.84 5.78 -4.21
C TRP A 72 9.61 7.29 -4.07
N ASN A 73 8.60 7.68 -3.30
CA ASN A 73 8.31 9.09 -3.06
C ASN A 73 9.46 9.78 -2.34
N PHE A 74 10.01 9.16 -1.30
CA PHE A 74 11.15 9.71 -0.57
C PHE A 74 12.37 9.89 -1.49
N ALA A 75 12.67 8.91 -2.34
CA ALA A 75 13.78 9.00 -3.30
C ALA A 75 13.59 10.10 -4.37
N LYS A 76 12.34 10.45 -4.71
CA LYS A 76 12.02 11.48 -5.72
C LYS A 76 11.82 12.87 -5.15
N LEU A 77 11.34 12.98 -3.91
CA LEU A 77 10.90 14.24 -3.30
C LEU A 77 11.81 14.68 -2.14
N SER A 78 12.66 13.80 -1.64
CA SER A 78 13.45 14.00 -0.40
C SER A 78 12.60 14.29 0.84
N GLU A 79 11.31 13.94 0.81
CA GLU A 79 10.35 14.07 1.91
C GLU A 79 9.42 12.86 1.98
N VAL A 80 8.84 12.60 3.15
CA VAL A 80 7.79 11.59 3.31
C VAL A 80 6.51 12.13 2.70
N TYR A 81 6.00 11.41 1.69
CA TYR A 81 4.76 11.75 1.04
C TYR A 81 4.03 10.47 0.58
N PRO A 82 2.69 10.45 0.61
CA PRO A 82 1.85 11.29 1.46
C PRO A 82 2.09 10.98 2.94
N GLU A 83 1.62 11.85 3.85
CA GLU A 83 1.68 11.60 5.31
C GLU A 83 1.04 10.26 5.69
N LYS A 84 -0.06 9.93 5.01
CA LYS A 84 -0.78 8.67 5.14
C LYS A 84 -0.92 8.03 3.77
N LEU A 85 -0.26 6.89 3.59
CA LEU A 85 -0.38 6.13 2.35
C LEU A 85 -1.56 5.18 2.43
N VAL A 86 -2.29 5.07 1.31
CA VAL A 86 -3.46 4.19 1.19
C VAL A 86 -3.11 2.97 0.33
N GLY A 87 -3.43 1.79 0.84
CA GLY A 87 -3.45 0.55 0.09
C GLY A 87 -4.88 0.11 -0.19
N ILE A 88 -5.16 -0.38 -1.38
CA ILE A 88 -6.46 -0.91 -1.77
C ILE A 88 -6.28 -2.38 -2.10
N ARG A 89 -7.12 -3.23 -1.52
CA ARG A 89 -7.17 -4.65 -1.86
C ARG A 89 -8.54 -4.97 -2.39
N VAL A 90 -8.61 -5.52 -3.59
CA VAL A 90 -9.84 -6.02 -4.17
C VAL A 90 -9.79 -7.54 -4.12
N ILE A 91 -10.76 -8.17 -3.47
CA ILE A 91 -10.85 -9.64 -3.38
C ILE A 91 -12.17 -10.08 -4.01
N GLY A 92 -12.10 -10.56 -5.24
CA GLY A 92 -13.29 -10.71 -6.08
C GLY A 92 -13.97 -9.35 -6.30
N ASP A 93 -15.10 -9.12 -5.62
CA ASP A 93 -15.93 -7.91 -5.65
C ASP A 93 -15.84 -7.06 -4.37
N ALA A 94 -15.10 -7.54 -3.36
CA ALA A 94 -14.98 -6.87 -2.06
C ALA A 94 -13.76 -5.96 -1.99
N PHE A 95 -13.94 -4.73 -1.50
CA PHE A 95 -12.87 -3.74 -1.33
C PHE A 95 -12.44 -3.63 0.13
N CYS A 96 -11.16 -3.87 0.40
CA CYS A 96 -10.53 -3.55 1.68
C CYS A 96 -9.54 -2.40 1.48
N PHE A 97 -9.59 -1.43 2.37
CA PHE A 97 -8.71 -0.27 2.40
C PHE A 97 -7.74 -0.43 3.56
N TYR A 98 -6.47 -0.15 3.29
CA TYR A 98 -5.39 -0.14 4.25
C TYR A 98 -4.82 1.26 4.32
N SER A 99 -4.38 1.69 5.49
CA SER A 99 -3.68 2.95 5.64
C SER A 99 -2.58 2.85 6.67
N ALA A 100 -1.45 3.46 6.40
CA ALA A 100 -0.32 3.53 7.31
C ALA A 100 0.36 4.89 7.20
N ASN A 101 0.88 5.38 8.33
CA ASN A 101 1.81 6.50 8.37
C ASN A 101 3.22 5.89 8.37
N ILE A 102 3.93 6.01 7.25
CA ILE A 102 5.27 5.44 7.10
C ILE A 102 6.26 6.59 7.27
N ASP A 103 6.85 6.71 8.46
CA ASP A 103 7.72 7.83 8.79
C ASP A 103 9.14 7.70 8.19
N LEU A 104 9.88 8.81 8.24
CA LEU A 104 11.22 8.88 7.70
C LEU A 104 12.20 7.96 8.43
N SER A 105 12.05 7.80 9.75
CA SER A 105 12.90 6.90 10.54
C SER A 105 12.74 5.46 10.07
N TYR A 106 11.52 5.01 9.81
CA TYR A 106 11.22 3.68 9.32
C TYR A 106 11.87 3.43 7.95
N LEU A 107 11.75 4.38 7.02
CA LEU A 107 12.39 4.29 5.70
C LEU A 107 13.93 4.27 5.79
N LYS A 108 14.52 5.07 6.69
CA LYS A 108 15.96 5.10 6.92
C LYS A 108 16.46 3.81 7.54
N ASP A 109 15.74 3.25 8.51
CA ASP A 109 16.11 1.97 9.12
C ASP A 109 16.07 0.83 8.08
N LEU A 110 15.07 0.83 7.19
CA LEU A 110 14.99 -0.13 6.09
C LEU A 110 16.20 -0.06 5.15
N ALA A 111 16.77 1.13 4.93
CA ALA A 111 17.96 1.28 4.08
C ALA A 111 19.23 0.68 4.70
N ILE A 112 19.25 0.41 6.01
CA ILE A 112 20.39 -0.19 6.72
C ILE A 112 20.09 -1.60 7.27
N GLY A 113 18.86 -2.09 7.14
CA GLY A 113 18.44 -3.39 7.67
C GLY A 113 16.98 -3.43 8.10
N PHE A 114 16.73 -3.98 9.29
CA PHE A 114 15.37 -4.08 9.83
C PHE A 114 14.99 -2.83 10.65
N PRO A 115 13.74 -2.34 10.55
CA PRO A 115 13.25 -1.23 11.32
C PRO A 115 13.23 -1.53 12.82
N LYS A 116 13.53 -0.53 13.65
CA LYS A 116 13.51 -0.67 15.11
C LYS A 116 12.10 -0.67 15.70
N ASN A 117 11.17 0.00 15.02
CA ASN A 117 9.80 0.15 15.45
C ASN A 117 8.85 -0.61 14.52
N ASP A 118 7.76 -1.11 15.09
CA ASP A 118 6.70 -1.75 14.33
C ASP A 118 5.96 -0.74 13.44
N LEU A 119 5.62 -1.17 12.22
CA LEU A 119 4.71 -0.42 11.37
C LEU A 119 3.27 -0.79 11.69
N HIS A 120 2.49 0.18 12.15
CA HIS A 120 1.07 -0.01 12.37
C HIS A 120 0.27 0.27 11.10
N VAL A 121 -0.43 -0.75 10.61
CA VAL A 121 -1.29 -0.65 9.43
C VAL A 121 -2.74 -0.82 9.86
N HIS A 122 -3.59 0.14 9.50
CA HIS A 122 -5.02 0.11 9.77
C HIS A 122 -5.76 -0.45 8.58
N LYS A 123 -6.78 -1.28 8.82
CA LYS A 123 -7.63 -1.91 7.82
C LYS A 123 -9.09 -1.46 7.98
N TYR A 124 -9.76 -1.19 6.86
CA TYR A 124 -11.19 -0.94 6.78
C TYR A 124 -11.82 -1.73 5.61
N PRO A 125 -12.98 -2.38 5.80
CA PRO A 125 -13.63 -2.60 7.09
C PRO A 125 -12.79 -3.52 8.00
N LYS A 126 -12.99 -3.41 9.31
CA LYS A 126 -12.25 -4.19 10.32
C LYS A 126 -12.54 -5.68 10.21
N ASP A 127 -13.78 -6.02 9.86
CA ASP A 127 -14.24 -7.39 9.65
C ASP A 127 -14.10 -7.80 8.18
N SER A 128 -13.91 -9.10 7.92
CA SER A 128 -13.90 -9.57 6.53
C SER A 128 -15.29 -9.36 5.92
N ILE A 129 -15.37 -8.59 4.83
CA ILE A 129 -16.60 -8.36 4.05
C ILE A 129 -17.32 -9.68 3.71
N PHE A 130 -16.56 -10.77 3.60
CA PHE A 130 -17.05 -12.12 3.36
C PHE A 130 -17.95 -12.69 4.46
N GLN A 131 -17.91 -12.19 5.70
CA GLN A 131 -18.85 -12.62 6.74
C GLN A 131 -20.23 -11.94 6.60
N THR A 132 -20.30 -10.81 5.89
CA THR A 132 -21.53 -10.04 5.71
C THR A 132 -22.27 -10.45 4.43
N LEU A 133 -21.56 -10.78 3.36
CA LEU A 133 -22.14 -11.19 2.07
C LEU A 133 -22.53 -12.69 1.97
N LEU A 134 -22.22 -13.49 3.00
CA LEU A 134 -22.60 -14.92 3.09
C LEU A 134 -23.78 -15.15 4.04
N LYS A 135 -24.47 -14.09 4.47
CA LYS A 135 -25.62 -14.16 5.39
C LYS A 135 -26.99 -13.91 4.72
N ASP A 136 -27.02 -13.76 3.40
CA ASP A 136 -28.25 -13.61 2.61
C ASP A 136 -28.51 -14.86 1.76
#